data_AF-A0A831U481-F1
#
_entry.id   AF-A0A831U481-F1
#
_cell.length_a   1.000
_cell.length_b   1.000
_cell.length_c   1.000
_cell.angle_alpha   90.00
_cell.angle_beta   90.00
_cell.angle_gamma   90.00
#
_symmetry.space_group_name_H-M   'P 1'
#
loop_
_entity.id
_entity.type
_entity.pdbx_description
1 polymer ?
#
loop_
_entity_poly.entity_id
_entity_poly.type
_entity_poly.pdbx_seq_one_letter_code
_entity_poly.pdbx_strand_id
1 'polypeptide(L)'
;MLDLGRGLKEVREGVGRRGLLRRCTVCGQYTLKEDSCPYCGGSVKSPHPAKFSPEDPYGPYRRSDETLQRELADKLVPSRVRKYVVSSSSSHLLCAKTQILRKENRGK
;
A
#
# COMPACT_ATOMS: atom_id res chain seq x y z
N MET A 1 5.45 13.09 -34.94
CA MET A 1 6.24 13.08 -33.71
C MET A 1 5.80 14.31 -32.91
N LEU A 2 4.77 14.18 -32.08
CA LEU A 2 4.31 15.26 -31.21
C LEU A 2 4.90 15.00 -29.84
N ASP A 3 5.84 15.85 -29.42
CA ASP A 3 6.49 15.82 -28.11
C ASP A 3 5.48 16.01 -26.98
N LEU A 4 4.94 14.91 -26.45
CA LEU A 4 4.19 14.85 -25.19
C LEU A 4 5.13 14.94 -23.96
N GLY A 5 6.11 15.83 -24.02
CA GLY A 5 7.20 15.93 -23.07
C GLY A 5 7.37 17.34 -22.51
N ARG A 6 6.32 17.91 -21.90
CA ARG A 6 6.45 19.15 -21.12
C ARG A 6 5.62 19.11 -19.84
N GLY A 7 6.34 18.90 -18.72
CA GLY A 7 6.15 19.74 -17.54
C GLY A 7 5.16 19.30 -16.46
N LEU A 8 5.32 18.11 -15.86
CA LEU A 8 4.91 17.90 -14.46
C LEU A 8 6.05 18.31 -13.50
N LYS A 9 6.63 19.50 -13.70
CA LYS A 9 7.55 20.09 -12.73
C LYS A 9 6.81 21.21 -12.00
N GLU A 10 6.74 21.02 -10.68
CA GLU A 10 6.52 22.06 -9.66
C GLU A 10 5.09 22.54 -9.45
N VAL A 11 4.29 21.69 -8.80
CA VAL A 11 3.41 22.19 -7.72
C VAL A 11 4.07 21.84 -6.39
N ARG A 12 5.16 22.54 -6.07
CA ARG A 12 5.87 22.40 -4.78
C ARG A 12 5.74 23.66 -3.93
N GLU A 13 4.60 24.32 -3.95
CA GLU A 13 4.35 25.42 -3.02
C GLU A 13 2.94 25.35 -2.43
N GLY A 14 2.87 24.93 -1.16
CA GLY A 14 1.90 25.53 -0.24
C GLY A 14 0.64 24.76 0.16
N VAL A 15 0.71 23.47 0.52
CA VAL A 15 -0.36 22.85 1.35
C VAL A 15 0.12 22.72 2.79
N GLY A 16 -0.21 23.74 3.60
CA GLY A 16 -0.32 23.73 5.07
C GLY A 16 0.74 22.94 5.84
N ARG A 17 1.77 23.64 6.34
CA ARG A 17 2.79 23.12 7.27
C ARG A 17 2.14 22.61 8.57
N ARG A 18 1.70 21.34 8.56
CA ARG A 18 1.23 20.61 9.74
C ARG A 18 2.32 19.63 10.18
N GLY A 19 3.13 20.09 11.15
CA GLY A 19 4.17 19.34 11.85
C GLY A 19 5.48 19.19 11.06
N LEU A 20 6.61 19.61 11.66
CA LEU A 20 7.96 19.36 11.12
C LEU A 20 8.33 17.87 11.22
N LEU A 21 7.76 17.16 12.20
CA LEU A 21 8.04 15.75 12.42
C LEU A 21 7.45 14.91 11.29
N ARG A 22 8.26 14.01 10.76
CA ARG A 22 7.84 13.00 9.80
C ARG A 22 8.16 11.59 10.30
N ARG A 23 7.43 10.60 9.80
CA ARG A 23 7.62 9.19 10.14
C ARG A 23 7.86 8.35 8.88
N CYS A 24 8.86 7.48 8.94
CA CYS A 24 9.16 6.56 7.86
C CYS A 24 8.08 5.47 7.75
N THR A 25 7.64 5.16 6.53
CA THR A 25 6.66 4.09 6.24
C THR A 25 7.25 2.69 6.34
N VAL A 26 8.57 2.55 6.19
CA VAL A 26 9.28 1.27 6.15
C VAL A 26 9.78 0.87 7.54
N CYS A 27 10.61 1.71 8.17
CA CYS A 27 11.22 1.39 9.48
C CYS A 27 10.50 2.02 10.68
N GLY A 28 9.55 2.93 10.46
CA GLY A 28 8.79 3.56 11.54
C GLY A 28 9.53 4.62 12.36
N GLN A 29 10.81 4.90 12.07
CA GLN A 29 11.59 5.93 12.75
C GLN A 29 11.11 7.35 12.40
N TYR A 30 11.25 8.27 13.35
CA TYR A 30 10.94 9.68 13.15
C TYR A 30 12.14 10.43 12.57
N THR A 31 11.87 11.41 11.71
CA THR A 31 12.88 12.25 11.06
C THR A 31 12.34 13.66 10.83
N LEU A 32 13.24 14.63 10.75
CA LEU A 32 12.94 16.00 10.33
C LEU A 32 13.20 16.22 8.83
N LYS A 33 13.86 15.27 8.16
CA LYS A 33 14.10 15.33 6.72
C LYS A 33 12.80 15.07 5.96
N GLU A 34 12.53 15.87 4.93
CA GLU A 34 11.32 15.74 4.12
C GLU A 34 11.49 14.75 2.97
N ASP A 35 12.72 14.59 2.46
CA ASP A 35 12.97 13.81 1.24
C ASP A 35 13.00 12.30 1.49
N SER A 36 13.77 11.84 2.48
CA SER A 36 13.97 10.41 2.73
C SER A 36 14.39 10.10 4.17
N CYS A 37 14.15 8.86 4.58
CA CYS A 37 14.58 8.37 5.90
C CYS A 37 16.11 8.17 5.93
N PRO A 38 16.85 8.78 6.87
CA PRO A 38 18.32 8.65 6.93
C PRO A 38 18.79 7.25 7.31
N TYR A 39 17.92 6.40 7.87
CA TYR A 39 18.28 5.06 8.35
C TYR A 39 18.10 3.96 7.29
N CYS A 40 17.05 4.05 6.47
CA CYS A 40 16.69 3.00 5.50
C CYS A 40 16.43 3.52 4.08
N GLY A 41 16.47 4.83 3.85
CA GLY A 41 16.15 5.43 2.56
C GLY A 41 14.67 5.39 2.16
N GLY A 42 13.79 4.82 3.01
CA GLY A 42 12.36 4.68 2.73
C GLY A 42 11.60 6.02 2.69
N SER A 43 10.40 5.98 2.10
CA SER A 43 9.51 7.14 2.00
C SER A 43 9.00 7.59 3.36
N VAL A 44 8.76 8.89 3.47
CA VAL A 44 8.48 9.58 4.73
C VAL A 44 7.13 10.28 4.63
N LYS A 45 6.28 10.14 5.65
CA LYS A 45 4.93 10.74 5.70
C LYS A 45 4.72 11.57 6.97
N SER A 46 3.77 12.49 6.96
CA SER A 46 3.38 13.19 8.18
C SER A 46 2.68 12.20 9.14
N PRO A 47 3.09 12.12 10.41
CA PRO A 47 2.45 11.28 11.41
C PRO A 47 1.18 11.91 11.98
N HIS A 48 0.99 13.23 11.81
CA HIS A 48 -0.16 13.92 12.35
C HIS A 48 -1.42 13.55 11.55
N PRO A 49 -2.52 13.19 12.24
CA PRO A 49 -3.78 12.92 11.56
C PRO A 49 -4.34 14.20 10.93
N ALA A 50 -5.27 14.02 10.00
CA ALA A 50 -6.08 15.12 9.49
C ALA A 50 -6.88 15.75 10.65
N LYS A 51 -7.16 17.07 10.55
CA LYS A 51 -8.00 17.76 11.54
C LYS A 51 -9.42 17.18 11.49
N PHE A 52 -9.97 16.89 12.66
CA PHE A 52 -11.36 16.47 12.80
C PHE A 52 -12.29 17.70 12.84
N SER A 53 -13.42 17.63 12.14
CA SER A 53 -14.52 18.60 12.21
C SER A 53 -15.82 17.84 12.50
N PRO A 54 -16.62 18.23 13.48
CA PRO A 54 -17.88 17.56 13.78
C PRO A 54 -18.90 17.65 12.63
N GLU A 55 -18.86 18.72 11.84
CA GLU A 55 -19.76 18.95 10.70
C GLU A 55 -19.43 18.11 9.46
N ASP A 56 -18.25 17.48 9.39
CA ASP A 56 -17.64 16.78 8.23
C ASP A 56 -18.57 16.51 7.01
N PRO A 57 -18.70 17.47 6.08
CA PRO A 57 -19.64 17.36 4.95
C PRO A 57 -19.22 16.29 3.95
N TYR A 58 -17.94 15.91 3.93
CA TYR A 58 -17.39 14.87 3.03
C TYR A 58 -17.38 13.47 3.67
N GLY A 59 -17.90 13.33 4.89
CA GLY A 59 -18.00 12.05 5.58
C GLY A 59 -18.72 10.95 4.77
N PRO A 60 -19.88 11.22 4.14
CA PRO A 60 -20.58 10.23 3.32
C PRO A 60 -19.74 9.73 2.15
N TYR A 61 -19.09 10.64 1.41
CA TYR A 61 -18.22 10.32 0.28
C TYR A 61 -17.02 9.46 0.71
N ARG A 62 -16.39 9.78 1.84
CA ARG A 62 -15.25 9.01 2.34
C ARG A 62 -15.64 7.56 2.67
N ARG A 63 -16.81 7.36 3.30
CA ARG A 63 -17.31 6.01 3.63
C ARG A 63 -17.76 5.23 2.39
N SER A 64 -18.37 5.90 1.42
CA SER A 64 -18.73 5.25 0.15
C SER A 64 -17.49 4.81 -0.62
N ASP A 65 -16.45 5.66 -0.66
CA ASP A 65 -15.19 5.32 -1.30
C ASP A 65 -14.52 4.10 -0.66
N GLU A 66 -14.49 4.05 0.68
CA GLU A 66 -13.97 2.89 1.42
C GLU A 66 -14.76 1.61 1.10
N THR A 67 -16.09 1.73 0.93
CA THR A 67 -16.97 0.60 0.59
C THR A 67 -16.72 0.14 -0.85
N LEU A 68 -16.68 1.05 -1.81
CA LEU A 68 -16.41 0.77 -3.21
C LEU A 68 -15.02 0.13 -3.39
N GLN A 69 -14.00 0.67 -2.72
CA GLN A 69 -12.64 0.10 -2.74
C GLN A 69 -12.61 -1.33 -2.19
N ARG A 70 -13.39 -1.61 -1.14
CA ARG A 70 -13.51 -2.95 -0.57
C ARG A 70 -14.20 -3.92 -1.53
N GLU A 71 -15.32 -3.51 -2.14
CA GLU A 71 -16.02 -4.30 -3.15
C GLU A 71 -15.14 -4.57 -4.38
N LEU A 72 -14.39 -3.57 -4.83
CA LEU A 72 -13.39 -3.71 -5.89
C LEU A 72 -12.31 -4.72 -5.48
N ALA A 73 -11.78 -4.63 -4.26
CA ALA A 73 -10.77 -5.56 -3.75
C ALA A 73 -11.29 -7.01 -3.68
N ASP A 74 -12.54 -7.21 -3.27
CA ASP A 74 -13.17 -8.55 -3.22
C ASP A 74 -13.40 -9.14 -4.61
N LYS A 75 -13.71 -8.30 -5.61
CA LYS A 75 -13.84 -8.73 -7.02
C LYS A 75 -12.49 -9.08 -7.65
N LEU A 76 -11.44 -8.32 -7.33
CA LEU A 76 -10.09 -8.51 -7.89
C LEU A 76 -9.30 -9.62 -7.19
N VAL A 77 -9.55 -9.85 -5.90
CA VAL A 77 -8.96 -10.96 -5.12
C VAL A 77 -10.10 -11.77 -4.52
N PRO A 78 -10.80 -12.60 -5.33
CA PRO A 78 -11.87 -13.42 -4.82
C PRO A 78 -11.37 -14.23 -3.62
N SER A 79 -12.19 -14.33 -2.58
CA SER A 79 -11.92 -14.99 -1.30
C SER A 79 -11.33 -16.41 -1.42
N ARG A 80 -11.51 -17.07 -2.59
CA ARG A 80 -10.86 -18.34 -2.96
C ARG A 80 -9.32 -18.26 -3.04
N VAL A 81 -8.74 -17.09 -3.35
CA VAL A 81 -7.29 -16.86 -3.47
C VAL A 81 -6.65 -16.42 -2.14
N ARG A 82 -7.44 -15.91 -1.18
CA ARG A 82 -6.96 -15.46 0.15
C ARG A 82 -6.35 -16.60 1.00
N LYS A 83 -6.62 -17.86 0.67
CA LYS A 83 -6.02 -19.05 1.31
C LYS A 83 -4.58 -19.36 0.83
N TYR A 84 -4.11 -18.73 -0.24
CA TYR A 84 -2.85 -19.11 -0.90
C TYR A 84 -1.74 -18.06 -0.84
N VAL A 85 -1.94 -16.93 -0.14
CA VAL A 85 -0.88 -15.93 0.10
C VAL A 85 -0.56 -15.85 1.59
N VAL A 86 -0.09 -16.97 2.13
CA VAL A 86 0.67 -17.01 3.38
C VAL A 86 1.92 -17.84 3.10
N SER A 87 3.09 -17.22 3.34
CA SER A 87 4.46 -17.77 3.38
C SER A 87 5.13 -18.28 2.09
N SER A 88 5.70 -17.37 1.29
CA SER A 88 6.88 -17.64 0.45
C SER A 88 8.14 -16.91 0.95
N SER A 89 8.29 -16.83 2.26
CA SER A 89 9.57 -16.56 2.93
C SER A 89 9.82 -17.63 4.01
N SER A 90 9.84 -18.90 3.59
CA SER A 90 10.49 -19.97 4.36
C SER A 90 10.77 -21.15 3.44
N SER A 91 12.05 -21.37 3.15
CA SER A 91 12.61 -22.32 2.19
C SER A 91 12.36 -23.80 2.51
N HIS A 92 11.55 -24.12 3.52
CA HIS A 92 11.35 -25.50 4.02
C HIS A 92 10.07 -26.20 3.54
N LEU A 93 9.16 -25.52 2.83
CA LEU A 93 7.85 -26.10 2.42
C LEU A 93 7.67 -26.37 0.92
N LEU A 94 8.71 -26.16 0.09
CA LEU A 94 8.70 -26.55 -1.33
C LEU A 94 8.81 -28.08 -1.56
N CYS A 95 9.09 -28.87 -0.51
CA CYS A 95 9.31 -30.31 -0.64
C CYS A 95 8.04 -31.18 -0.51
N ALA A 96 6.97 -30.71 0.16
CA ALA A 96 5.79 -31.57 0.41
C ALA A 96 4.66 -31.41 -0.61
N LYS A 97 4.48 -30.23 -1.22
CA LYS A 97 3.38 -29.99 -2.18
C LYS A 97 3.67 -30.47 -3.61
N THR A 98 4.94 -30.73 -3.95
CA THR A 98 5.31 -31.32 -5.26
C THR A 98 5.09 -32.83 -5.33
N GLN A 99 4.74 -33.51 -4.23
CA GLN A 99 4.45 -34.95 -4.23
C GLN A 99 2.96 -35.29 -4.42
N ILE A 100 2.03 -34.37 -4.13
CA ILE A 100 0.58 -34.61 -4.28
C ILE A 100 0.17 -34.52 -5.77
N LEU A 101 0.72 -33.55 -6.52
CA LEU A 101 0.45 -33.40 -7.96
C LEU A 101 1.12 -34.45 -8.87
N ARG A 102 1.96 -35.34 -8.33
CA ARG A 102 2.56 -36.46 -9.09
C ARG A 102 1.79 -37.79 -8.97
N LYS A 103 0.89 -37.95 -8.00
CA LYS A 103 0.12 -39.21 -7.84
C LYS A 103 -1.20 -39.22 -8.63
N GLU A 104 -1.77 -38.06 -8.92
CA GLU A 104 -3.01 -37.96 -9.73
C GLU A 104 -2.76 -38.02 -11.24
N ASN A 105 -1.50 -38.03 -11.69
CA ASN A 105 -1.11 -38.20 -13.10
C ASN A 105 -0.38 -39.54 -13.37
N ARG A 106 -0.64 -40.57 -12.56
CA ARG A 106 -0.23 -41.97 -12.78
C ARG A 106 -1.44 -42.93 -12.78
N GLY A 107 -2.54 -42.46 -13.35
CA GLY A 107 -3.75 -43.24 -13.60
C GLY A 107 -4.35 -42.83 -14.94
N LYS A 108 -3.54 -42.94 -16.00
CA LYS A 108 -4.03 -43.39 -17.31
C LYS A 108 -3.87 -44.90 -17.35
#